data_AF-A0A969JY92-F1
#
_entry.id   AF-A0A969JY92-F1
#
_cell.length_a   1.000
_cell.length_b   1.000
_cell.length_c   1.000
_cell.angle_alpha   90.00
_cell.angle_beta   90.00
_cell.angle_gamma   90.00
#
_symmetry.space_group_name_H-M   'P 1'
#
loop_
_entity.id
_entity.type
_entity.pdbx_description
1 polymer ?
#
loop_
_entity_poly.entity_id
_entity_poly.type
_entity_poly.pdbx_seq_one_letter_code
_entity_poly.pdbx_strand_id
1 'polypeptide(L)'
;MESAFNPDRFFPLTQNAFSYDGALVALPYQFTVPLIGYDPTLFDAMGVSYPQSGWTLDEFLEASVRLTTGEGDEKQFGYIPSHADFLDAWIFLHAFGVELLDRSVEPATADFTSPTVADALRWYVALSSTHGIKPNYGTTGYDLSPGSGMENMADRGILFASRRGAMWWG
;
A
#
# COMPACT_ATOMS: atom_id res chain seq x y z
N MET A 1 -14.89 42.15 -4.91
CA MET A 1 -15.18 41.40 -3.68
C MET A 1 -14.19 40.26 -3.65
N GLU A 2 -13.17 40.35 -2.80
CA GLU A 2 -12.22 39.25 -2.60
C GLU A 2 -13.00 38.08 -1.96
N SER A 3 -12.94 36.91 -2.59
CA SER A 3 -13.38 35.67 -1.95
C SER A 3 -12.48 35.46 -0.74
N ALA A 4 -12.97 35.79 0.47
CA ALA A 4 -12.21 35.57 1.69
C ALA A 4 -11.86 34.07 1.80
N PHE A 5 -10.57 33.79 1.86
CA PHE A 5 -10.05 32.44 2.08
C PHE A 5 -10.63 31.87 3.39
N ASN A 6 -11.23 30.68 3.33
CA ASN A 6 -11.78 29.98 4.49
C ASN A 6 -11.14 28.57 4.61
N PRO A 7 -10.21 28.36 5.55
CA PRO A 7 -9.51 27.09 5.72
C PRO A 7 -10.41 25.96 6.23
N ASP A 8 -11.53 26.25 6.90
CA ASP A 8 -12.46 25.25 7.44
C ASP A 8 -13.16 24.43 6.35
N ARG A 9 -13.01 24.81 5.08
CA ARG A 9 -13.52 24.07 3.93
C ARG A 9 -12.69 22.82 3.59
N PHE A 10 -11.50 22.68 4.14
CA PHE A 10 -10.63 21.52 3.92
C PHE A 10 -10.79 20.49 5.03
N PHE A 11 -10.51 19.22 4.74
CA PHE A 11 -10.48 18.20 5.78
C PHE A 11 -9.38 18.50 6.81
N PRO A 12 -9.62 18.33 8.12
CA PRO A 12 -8.62 18.64 9.16
C PRO A 12 -7.26 17.97 8.94
N LEU A 13 -7.26 16.72 8.46
CA LEU A 13 -6.04 15.98 8.11
C LEU A 13 -5.17 16.76 7.10
N THR A 14 -5.80 17.31 6.06
CA THR A 14 -5.09 18.07 5.02
C THR A 14 -4.65 19.45 5.51
N GLN A 15 -5.44 20.11 6.36
CA GLN A 15 -5.04 21.39 6.94
C GLN A 15 -3.77 21.24 7.79
N ASN A 16 -3.73 20.22 8.65
CA ASN A 16 -2.58 19.93 9.50
C ASN A 16 -1.33 19.60 8.68
N ALA A 17 -1.48 18.81 7.61
CA ALA A 17 -0.37 18.41 6.75
C ALA A 17 0.29 19.59 6.01
N PHE A 18 -0.44 20.68 5.76
CA PHE A 18 0.04 21.87 5.06
C PHE A 18 0.20 23.10 5.98
N SER A 19 0.21 22.89 7.30
CA SER A 19 0.46 23.95 8.27
C SER A 19 1.87 23.86 8.83
N TYR A 20 2.53 25.01 8.99
CA TYR A 20 3.82 25.14 9.64
C TYR A 20 3.81 26.38 10.53
N ASP A 21 4.30 26.23 11.77
CA ASP A 21 4.30 27.31 12.78
C ASP A 21 2.93 28.00 12.96
N GLY A 22 1.86 27.20 12.99
CA GLY A 22 0.49 27.68 13.15
C GLY A 22 -0.12 28.37 11.93
N ALA A 23 0.60 28.47 10.81
CA ALA A 23 0.12 29.07 9.57
C ALA A 23 -0.05 28.03 8.45
N LEU A 24 -1.14 28.10 7.70
CA LEU A 24 -1.32 27.31 6.48
C LEU A 24 -0.39 27.84 5.39
N VAL A 25 0.59 27.03 4.99
CA VAL A 25 1.63 27.43 4.01
C VAL A 25 1.35 26.96 2.60
N ALA A 26 0.39 26.04 2.41
CA ALA A 26 -0.05 25.58 1.11
C ALA A 26 -1.54 25.21 1.12
N LEU A 27 -2.20 25.35 -0.03
CA LEU A 27 -3.60 24.97 -0.18
C LEU A 27 -3.72 23.48 -0.53
N PRO A 28 -4.49 22.69 0.22
CA PRO A 28 -4.81 21.33 -0.19
C PRO A 28 -5.57 21.35 -1.51
N TYR A 29 -5.02 20.70 -2.54
CA TYR A 29 -5.70 20.57 -3.85
C TYR A 29 -6.42 19.22 -3.97
N GLN A 30 -5.73 18.14 -3.64
CA GLN A 30 -6.25 16.77 -3.64
C GLN A 30 -5.52 15.92 -2.61
N PHE A 31 -6.18 14.87 -2.13
CA PHE A 31 -5.57 13.80 -1.35
C PHE A 31 -6.21 12.48 -1.74
N THR A 32 -5.46 11.39 -1.58
CA THR A 32 -5.94 10.04 -1.86
C THR A 32 -5.98 9.27 -0.57
N VAL A 33 -7.07 8.52 -0.35
CA VAL A 33 -7.17 7.55 0.73
C VAL A 33 -6.97 6.17 0.10
N PRO A 34 -5.89 5.44 0.44
CA PRO A 34 -5.67 4.13 -0.13
C PRO A 34 -6.77 3.17 0.33
N LEU A 35 -7.38 2.48 -0.63
CA LEU A 35 -8.40 1.45 -0.38
C LEU A 35 -8.00 0.14 -1.05
N ILE A 36 -8.43 -0.99 -0.48
CA ILE A 36 -8.27 -2.29 -1.13
C ILE A 36 -9.27 -2.36 -2.28
N GLY A 37 -8.75 -2.33 -3.52
CA GLY A 37 -9.46 -2.79 -4.70
C GLY A 37 -9.38 -4.30 -4.82
N TYR A 38 -10.40 -4.92 -5.41
CA TYR A 38 -10.43 -6.36 -5.63
C TYR A 38 -11.18 -6.74 -6.91
N ASP A 39 -10.90 -7.93 -7.45
CA ASP A 39 -11.64 -8.52 -8.58
C ASP A 39 -12.76 -9.45 -8.05
N PRO A 40 -14.05 -9.03 -8.08
CA PRO A 40 -15.15 -9.83 -7.55
C PRO A 40 -15.32 -11.17 -8.29
N THR A 41 -14.96 -11.24 -9.58
CA THR A 41 -15.06 -12.49 -10.35
C THR A 41 -14.13 -13.56 -9.79
N LEU A 42 -12.92 -13.19 -9.38
CA LEU A 42 -11.96 -14.13 -8.78
C LEU A 42 -12.41 -14.58 -7.39
N PHE A 43 -12.97 -13.66 -6.60
CA PHE A 43 -13.54 -13.98 -5.29
C PHE A 43 -14.73 -14.95 -5.41
N ASP A 44 -15.66 -14.68 -6.32
CA ASP A 44 -16.83 -15.52 -6.57
C ASP A 44 -16.41 -16.91 -7.05
N ALA A 45 -15.49 -16.98 -8.01
CA ALA A 45 -14.99 -18.24 -8.56
C ALA A 45 -14.36 -19.15 -7.48
N MET A 46 -13.70 -18.56 -6.49
CA MET A 46 -13.01 -19.28 -5.41
C MET A 46 -13.85 -19.40 -4.13
N GLY A 47 -15.06 -18.85 -4.10
CA GLY A 47 -15.92 -18.80 -2.93
C GLY A 47 -15.27 -18.08 -1.74
N VAL A 48 -14.49 -17.03 -2.00
CA VAL A 48 -13.83 -16.21 -0.98
C VAL A 48 -14.73 -15.02 -0.66
N SER A 49 -14.96 -14.75 0.63
CA SER A 49 -15.74 -13.57 1.05
C SER A 49 -15.00 -12.28 0.67
N TYR A 50 -15.74 -11.26 0.25
CA TYR A 50 -15.16 -9.98 -0.16
C TYR A 50 -14.53 -9.23 1.03
N PRO A 51 -13.54 -8.35 0.77
CA PRO A 51 -12.99 -7.45 1.77
C PRO A 51 -14.08 -6.64 2.47
N GLN A 52 -14.05 -6.63 3.81
CA GLN A 52 -14.98 -5.85 4.63
C GLN A 52 -14.22 -4.82 5.47
N SER A 53 -14.93 -3.78 5.91
CA SER A 53 -14.38 -2.86 6.91
C SER A 53 -14.00 -3.63 8.18
N GLY A 54 -12.80 -3.36 8.71
CA GLY A 54 -12.29 -4.03 9.91
C GLY A 54 -11.58 -5.36 9.64
N TRP A 55 -11.34 -5.72 8.37
CA TRP A 55 -10.50 -6.87 8.03
C TRP A 55 -9.14 -6.82 8.75
N THR A 56 -8.78 -7.97 9.29
CA THR A 56 -7.48 -8.21 9.91
C THR A 56 -6.44 -8.58 8.86
N LEU A 57 -5.16 -8.43 9.22
CA LEU A 57 -4.06 -8.87 8.36
C LEU A 57 -4.09 -10.39 8.12
N ASP A 58 -4.61 -11.16 9.08
CA ASP A 58 -4.78 -12.61 8.95
C ASP A 58 -5.87 -12.95 7.93
N GLU A 59 -7.03 -12.27 7.98
CA GLU A 59 -8.09 -12.44 6.97
C GLU A 59 -7.61 -12.05 5.57
N PHE A 60 -6.85 -10.94 5.47
CA PHE A 60 -6.21 -10.54 4.22
C PHE A 60 -5.26 -11.62 3.69
N LEU A 61 -4.40 -12.19 4.56
CA LEU A 61 -3.46 -13.23 4.19
C LEU A 61 -4.18 -14.52 3.76
N GLU A 62 -5.19 -14.95 4.51
CA GLU A 62 -5.99 -16.14 4.19
C GLU A 62 -6.68 -15.98 2.83
N ALA A 63 -7.36 -14.85 2.59
CA ALA A 63 -7.98 -14.55 1.32
C ALA A 63 -6.95 -14.55 0.18
N SER A 64 -5.81 -13.88 0.37
CA SER A 64 -4.73 -13.82 -0.61
C SER A 64 -4.17 -15.20 -0.96
N VAL A 65 -3.98 -16.07 0.03
CA VAL A 65 -3.54 -17.46 -0.19
C VAL A 65 -4.56 -18.23 -1.02
N ARG A 66 -5.85 -18.14 -0.67
CA ARG A 66 -6.93 -18.82 -1.41
C ARG A 66 -7.08 -18.32 -2.84
N LEU A 67 -6.75 -17.05 -3.09
CA LEU A 67 -6.84 -16.41 -4.40
C LEU A 67 -5.55 -16.54 -5.23
N THR A 68 -4.49 -17.12 -4.66
CA THR A 68 -3.24 -17.37 -5.38
C THR A 68 -3.27 -18.78 -5.96
N THR A 69 -3.18 -18.88 -7.29
CA THR A 69 -3.27 -20.15 -8.01
C THR A 69 -2.37 -20.19 -9.23
N GLY A 70 -2.06 -21.38 -9.72
CA GLY A 70 -1.18 -21.56 -10.87
C GLY A 70 0.29 -21.30 -10.56
N GLU A 71 1.12 -21.42 -11.59
CA GLU A 71 2.58 -21.36 -11.49
C GLU A 71 3.16 -20.71 -12.76
N GLY A 72 4.44 -20.30 -12.69
CA GLY A 72 5.15 -19.69 -13.80
C GLY A 72 4.45 -18.47 -14.38
N ASP A 73 4.46 -18.36 -15.71
CA ASP A 73 3.93 -17.19 -16.43
C ASP A 73 2.41 -17.04 -16.35
N GLU A 74 1.68 -18.10 -15.96
CA GLU A 74 0.22 -18.11 -15.81
C GLU A 74 -0.22 -17.92 -14.35
N LYS A 75 0.73 -17.70 -13.44
CA LYS A 75 0.42 -17.55 -12.02
C LYS A 75 -0.52 -16.36 -11.78
N GLN A 76 -1.57 -16.61 -11.01
CA GLN A 76 -2.47 -15.63 -10.43
C GLN A 76 -2.03 -15.34 -9.00
N PHE A 77 -1.98 -14.05 -8.66
CA PHE A 77 -1.60 -13.58 -7.34
C PHE A 77 -2.81 -13.07 -6.57
N GLY A 78 -2.91 -13.47 -5.31
CA GLY A 78 -3.91 -12.96 -4.38
C GLY A 78 -3.75 -11.47 -4.10
N TYR A 79 -2.52 -10.97 -4.19
CA TYR A 79 -2.21 -9.55 -4.00
C TYR A 79 -1.18 -9.04 -5.01
N ILE A 80 -1.48 -7.90 -5.63
CA ILE A 80 -0.56 -7.18 -6.51
C ILE A 80 -0.17 -5.86 -5.84
N PRO A 81 1.12 -5.66 -5.54
CA PRO A 81 1.56 -4.42 -4.95
C PRO A 81 1.62 -3.30 -5.99
N SER A 82 1.65 -2.05 -5.51
CA SER A 82 2.00 -0.90 -6.34
C SER A 82 3.33 -1.13 -7.09
N HIS A 83 3.47 -0.49 -8.25
CA HIS A 83 4.73 -0.44 -9.00
C HIS A 83 5.93 0.03 -8.16
N ALA A 84 5.65 0.82 -7.12
CA ALA A 84 6.54 1.22 -6.05
C ALA A 84 6.20 0.39 -4.81
N ASP A 85 6.66 -0.85 -4.77
CA ASP A 85 6.35 -1.86 -3.75
C ASP A 85 6.57 -1.37 -2.30
N PHE A 86 7.53 -0.45 -2.11
CA PHE A 86 7.81 0.15 -0.80
C PHE A 86 6.66 1.02 -0.26
N LEU A 87 5.82 1.60 -1.13
CA LEU A 87 4.65 2.38 -0.70
C LEU A 87 3.62 1.48 -0.03
N ASP A 88 3.48 0.25 -0.51
CA ASP A 88 2.58 -0.72 0.08
C ASP A 88 3.16 -1.26 1.40
N ALA A 89 4.48 -1.49 1.46
CA ALA A 89 5.16 -1.84 2.70
C ALA A 89 4.86 -0.81 3.81
N TRP A 90 4.87 0.49 3.45
CA TRP A 90 4.50 1.58 4.37
C TRP A 90 3.06 1.47 4.89
N ILE A 91 2.09 1.12 4.02
CA ILE A 91 0.69 0.89 4.44
C ILE A 91 0.62 -0.25 5.46
N PHE A 92 1.32 -1.35 5.21
CA PHE A 92 1.31 -2.49 6.13
C PHE A 92 2.05 -2.20 7.44
N LEU A 93 3.13 -1.40 7.44
CA LEU A 93 3.75 -0.92 8.68
C LEU A 93 2.73 -0.22 9.58
N HIS A 94 1.91 0.69 9.02
CA HIS A 94 0.85 1.36 9.77
C HIS A 94 -0.22 0.39 10.28
N ALA A 95 -0.56 -0.66 9.51
CA ALA A 95 -1.48 -1.70 9.97
C ALA A 95 -0.95 -2.49 11.20
N PHE A 96 0.37 -2.56 11.38
CA PHE A 96 1.03 -3.07 12.58
C PHE A 96 1.12 -2.03 13.73
N GLY A 97 0.58 -0.82 13.53
CA GLY A 97 0.68 0.27 14.50
C GLY A 97 2.06 0.94 14.55
N VAL A 98 2.90 0.73 13.53
CA VAL A 98 4.19 1.39 13.43
C VAL A 98 4.00 2.83 12.97
N GLU A 99 4.59 3.77 13.72
CA GLU A 99 4.83 5.15 13.29
C GLU A 99 6.35 5.35 13.25
N LEU A 100 6.93 5.51 12.05
CA LEU A 100 8.39 5.59 11.90
C LEU A 100 8.98 6.94 12.35
N LEU A 101 8.15 7.99 12.43
CA LEU A 101 8.55 9.33 12.81
C LEU A 101 7.74 9.82 14.01
N ASP A 102 8.39 9.96 15.16
CA ASP A 102 7.82 10.65 16.30
C ASP A 102 8.04 12.16 16.16
N ARG A 103 6.96 12.85 15.78
CA ARG A 103 6.90 14.32 15.68
C ARG A 103 6.35 14.99 16.94
N SER A 104 6.13 14.25 18.02
CA SER A 104 5.70 14.82 19.31
C SER A 104 6.84 15.48 20.10
N VAL A 105 8.09 15.24 19.68
CA VAL A 105 9.32 15.77 20.27
C VAL A 105 10.09 16.66 19.27
N GLU A 106 10.86 17.61 19.79
CA GLU A 106 11.72 18.52 18.99
C GLU A 106 13.20 18.36 19.40
N PRO A 107 14.09 17.92 18.48
CA PRO A 107 13.82 17.53 17.10
C PRO A 107 13.05 16.21 17.01
N ALA A 108 12.27 16.05 15.93
CA ALA A 108 11.57 14.81 15.65
C ALA A 108 12.55 13.63 15.63
N THR A 109 12.12 12.50 16.18
CA THR A 109 12.93 11.28 16.23
C THR A 109 12.39 10.23 15.28
N ALA A 110 13.24 9.30 14.87
CA ALA A 110 12.87 8.22 13.96
C ALA A 110 13.34 6.88 14.52
N ASP A 111 12.48 5.87 14.42
CA ASP A 111 12.78 4.51 14.85
C ASP A 111 12.51 3.52 13.72
N PHE A 112 13.59 3.09 13.07
CA PHE A 112 13.56 2.08 12.02
C PHE A 112 14.00 0.70 12.51
N THR A 113 14.33 0.55 13.80
CA THR A 113 15.01 -0.64 14.33
C THR A 113 14.25 -1.34 15.44
N SER A 114 13.10 -0.80 15.87
CA SER A 114 12.24 -1.47 16.84
C SER A 114 11.85 -2.90 16.39
N PRO A 115 11.60 -3.80 17.35
CA PRO A 115 11.11 -5.14 17.05
C PRO A 115 9.82 -5.13 16.20
N THR A 116 8.90 -4.20 16.47
CA THR A 116 7.65 -4.07 15.72
C THR A 116 7.88 -3.71 14.25
N VAL A 117 8.82 -2.81 13.96
CA VAL A 117 9.22 -2.49 12.57
C VAL A 117 9.79 -3.73 11.89
N ALA A 118 10.69 -4.46 12.58
CA ALA A 118 11.29 -5.67 12.04
C ALA A 118 10.24 -6.75 11.75
N ASP A 119 9.28 -6.95 12.65
CA ASP A 119 8.22 -7.96 12.49
C ASP A 119 7.26 -7.61 11.35
N ALA A 120 6.86 -6.34 11.24
CA ALA A 120 6.00 -5.87 10.15
C ALA A 120 6.70 -6.00 8.77
N LEU A 121 7.98 -5.65 8.67
CA LEU A 121 8.75 -5.84 7.44
C LEU A 121 8.94 -7.31 7.09
N ARG A 122 9.23 -8.17 8.07
CA ARG A 122 9.32 -9.62 7.86
C ARG A 122 8.00 -10.19 7.35
N TRP A 123 6.88 -9.78 7.94
CA TRP A 123 5.55 -10.18 7.50
C TRP A 123 5.30 -9.76 6.05
N TYR A 124 5.62 -8.50 5.70
CA TYR A 124 5.44 -8.01 4.33
C TYR A 124 6.30 -8.75 3.30
N VAL A 125 7.57 -9.02 3.63
CA VAL A 125 8.48 -9.81 2.78
C VAL A 125 8.04 -11.28 2.68
N ALA A 126 7.39 -11.82 3.71
CA ALA A 126 6.87 -13.18 3.68
C ALA A 126 5.72 -13.35 2.68
N LEU A 127 4.98 -12.28 2.34
CA LEU A 127 3.91 -12.34 1.33
C LEU A 127 4.43 -12.85 -0.03
N SER A 128 5.64 -12.44 -0.43
CA SER A 128 6.27 -12.96 -1.65
C SER A 128 7.16 -14.17 -1.38
N SER A 129 8.03 -14.12 -0.38
CA SER A 129 9.09 -15.12 -0.19
C SER A 129 8.60 -16.46 0.38
N THR A 130 7.60 -16.44 1.26
CA THR A 130 7.11 -17.63 1.97
C THR A 130 5.75 -18.05 1.45
N HIS A 131 4.81 -17.10 1.32
CA HIS A 131 3.45 -17.38 0.91
C HIS A 131 3.29 -17.39 -0.62
N GLY A 132 4.17 -16.70 -1.35
CA GLY A 132 4.12 -16.62 -2.81
C GLY A 132 2.83 -15.97 -3.36
N ILE A 133 2.14 -15.18 -2.55
CA ILE A 133 0.86 -14.52 -2.86
C ILE A 133 1.02 -13.15 -3.52
N LYS A 134 2.25 -12.61 -3.47
CA LYS A 134 2.66 -11.32 -4.01
C LYS A 134 3.78 -11.53 -5.02
N PRO A 135 3.73 -10.93 -6.23
CA PRO A 135 4.87 -10.96 -7.14
C PRO A 135 6.08 -10.31 -6.46
N ASN A 136 7.25 -10.91 -6.66
CA ASN A 136 8.51 -10.29 -6.32
C ASN A 136 8.99 -9.58 -7.57
N TYR A 137 8.66 -8.29 -7.70
CA TYR A 137 9.40 -7.44 -8.63
C TYR A 137 10.86 -7.55 -8.21
N GLY A 138 11.75 -7.95 -9.12
CA GLY A 138 13.13 -8.29 -8.77
C GLY A 138 13.81 -7.18 -7.94
N THR A 139 14.94 -7.49 -7.33
CA THR A 139 15.79 -6.50 -6.62
C THR A 139 16.20 -5.28 -7.47
N THR A 140 15.84 -5.24 -8.75
CA THR A 140 15.77 -4.03 -9.57
C THR A 140 14.78 -2.97 -9.04
N GLY A 141 13.94 -3.28 -8.04
CA GLY A 141 13.11 -2.28 -7.34
C GLY A 141 13.91 -1.22 -6.54
N TYR A 142 15.21 -1.45 -6.30
CA TYR A 142 16.16 -0.43 -5.82
C TYR A 142 17.17 -0.01 -6.88
N ASP A 143 17.05 -0.55 -8.09
CA ASP A 143 17.77 0.01 -9.22
C ASP A 143 17.15 1.36 -9.55
N LEU A 144 17.69 2.42 -8.97
CA LEU A 144 17.35 3.80 -9.32
C LEU A 144 17.82 4.15 -10.74
N SER A 145 18.29 3.17 -11.53
CA SER A 145 18.50 3.37 -12.95
C SER A 145 17.20 3.85 -13.61
N PRO A 146 17.32 4.75 -14.60
CA PRO A 146 16.17 5.14 -15.39
C PRO A 146 15.55 3.90 -16.07
N GLY A 147 14.38 3.44 -15.60
CA GLY A 147 13.59 2.39 -16.26
C GLY A 147 12.98 1.32 -15.35
N SER A 148 13.53 1.07 -14.15
CA SER A 148 13.04 0.00 -13.25
C SER A 148 11.59 0.19 -12.80
N GLY A 149 11.19 1.42 -12.46
CA GLY A 149 9.80 1.74 -12.11
C GLY A 149 8.84 1.55 -13.29
N MET A 150 9.32 1.72 -14.53
CA MET A 150 8.53 1.48 -15.75
C MET A 150 8.35 -0.01 -16.02
N GLU A 151 9.37 -0.82 -15.72
CA GLU A 151 9.30 -2.29 -15.81
C GLU A 151 8.28 -2.85 -14.81
N ASN A 152 8.37 -2.46 -13.53
CA ASN A 152 7.38 -2.86 -12.53
C ASN A 152 5.96 -2.42 -12.92
N MET A 153 5.82 -1.25 -13.52
CA MET A 153 4.52 -0.76 -14.01
C MET A 153 4.00 -1.59 -15.19
N ALA A 154 4.88 -2.03 -16.09
CA ALA A 154 4.53 -2.89 -17.22
C ALA A 154 4.12 -4.29 -16.75
N ASP A 155 4.90 -4.91 -15.86
CA ASP A 155 4.59 -6.22 -15.28
C ASP A 155 3.26 -6.20 -14.52
N ARG A 156 3.07 -5.18 -13.69
CA ARG A 156 1.80 -4.92 -13.01
C ARG A 156 0.66 -4.77 -14.03
N GLY A 157 0.88 -4.01 -15.10
CA GLY A 157 -0.08 -3.81 -16.18
C GLY A 157 -0.49 -5.11 -16.86
N ILE A 158 0.46 -6.03 -17.11
CA ILE A 158 0.19 -7.36 -17.68
C ILE A 158 -0.70 -8.17 -16.75
N LEU A 159 -0.42 -8.19 -15.45
CA LEU A 159 -1.23 -8.92 -14.48
C LEU A 159 -2.67 -8.41 -14.43
N PHE A 160 -2.88 -7.08 -14.49
CA PHE A 160 -4.23 -6.50 -14.56
C PHE A 160 -4.94 -6.82 -15.88
N ALA A 161 -4.25 -6.63 -17.02
CA ALA A 161 -4.83 -6.89 -18.34
C ALA A 161 -5.22 -8.36 -18.53
N SER A 162 -4.49 -9.28 -17.89
CA SER A 162 -4.77 -10.73 -17.89
C SER A 162 -5.65 -11.19 -16.72
N ARG A 163 -6.14 -10.28 -15.87
CA ARG A 163 -6.95 -10.58 -14.68
C ARG A 163 -6.31 -11.58 -13.71
N ARG A 164 -4.99 -11.49 -13.53
CA ARG A 164 -4.20 -12.36 -12.65
C ARG A 164 -3.88 -11.73 -11.30
N GLY A 165 -4.64 -10.70 -10.91
CA GLY A 165 -4.54 -10.02 -9.62
C GLY A 165 -5.87 -9.95 -8.92
N ALA A 166 -5.94 -10.52 -7.71
CA ALA A 166 -7.19 -10.53 -6.96
C ALA A 166 -7.39 -9.28 -6.10
N MET A 167 -6.34 -8.71 -5.51
CA MET A 167 -6.41 -7.51 -4.67
C MET A 167 -5.23 -6.55 -4.89
N TRP A 168 -5.44 -5.26 -4.65
CA TRP A 168 -4.41 -4.21 -4.74
C TRP A 168 -4.83 -2.96 -3.95
N TRP A 169 -3.88 -2.08 -3.60
CA TRP A 169 -4.21 -0.72 -3.14
C TRP A 169 -4.47 0.22 -4.32
N GLY A 170 -5.56 0.98 -4.25
CA GLY A 170 -5.96 2.01 -5.21
C GLY A 170 -5.93 3.41 -4.64
#